data_AF-A0A1Y1ZAY0-F1
#
_entry.id   AF-A0A1Y1ZAY0-F1
#
_cell.length_a   1.000
_cell.length_b   1.000
_cell.length_c   1.000
_cell.angle_alpha   90.00
_cell.angle_beta   90.00
_cell.angle_gamma   90.00
#
_symmetry.space_group_name_H-M   'P 1'
#
loop_
_entity.id
_entity.type
_entity.pdbx_description
1 polymer ?
#
loop_
_entity_poly.entity_id
_entity_poly.type
_entity_poly.pdbx_seq_one_letter_code
_entity_poly.pdbx_strand_id
1 'polypeptide(L)'
;MILKYKYLYYIYFLLVFKLRAIFTKEFVVSNNSNDINNIWTIIKNNQVENKELIFRFNEDYYDMSLNKEFSIEFNIISNVSFIGNINGTIFDYNRLRKGTIYFLLNLYKRITIKIENIIFQNFYIDDYYANGVFLIKFFSNHNNFNIIFNNCTFRNNEQSLLSLTMYCDYRTSENPTYIFNNCNFYNNTRKLMDMRGIFHDIINEDEFCLIMKMVNCYFSNMNYDKYEETNALLYISSHKISYYSHGITIKDSTFNNTSAIFSGSNSNYDISDSLFHNVTLKKSIPAIFNSKASNFYINDTEFKNLNLISGIWEGESSYYLYNVNFIDIKTNSKALLHIVGKDIYFTNVTAENISCVGDGSNTSMILFDSNNI
;
A
#
# COMPACT_ATOMS: atom_id res chain seq x y z
N MET A 1 51.73 26.38 24.21
CA MET A 1 51.54 24.93 24.42
C MET A 1 50.06 24.52 24.42
N ILE A 2 49.15 25.29 25.04
CA ILE A 2 47.70 25.01 25.12
C ILE A 2 46.98 24.89 23.76
N LEU A 3 47.38 25.67 22.73
CA LEU A 3 46.76 25.59 21.40
C LEU A 3 46.98 24.24 20.69
N LYS A 4 48.13 23.57 20.90
CA LYS A 4 48.41 22.27 20.26
C LYS A 4 47.49 21.16 20.77
N TYR A 5 47.15 21.17 22.06
CA TYR A 5 46.27 20.16 22.66
C TYR A 5 44.80 20.32 22.23
N LYS A 6 44.33 21.55 21.98
CA LYS A 6 42.98 21.79 21.46
C LYS A 6 42.78 21.20 20.05
N TYR A 7 43.80 21.30 19.20
CA TYR A 7 43.74 20.76 17.84
C TYR A 7 43.73 19.22 17.81
N LEU A 8 44.53 18.58 18.67
CA LEU A 8 44.53 17.13 18.86
C LEU A 8 43.19 16.61 19.39
N TYR A 9 42.55 17.31 20.32
CA TYR A 9 41.23 16.97 20.80
C TYR A 9 40.16 17.06 19.69
N TYR A 10 40.23 18.10 18.85
CA TYR A 10 39.31 18.27 17.72
C TYR A 10 39.49 17.18 16.66
N ILE A 11 40.74 16.80 16.35
CA ILE A 11 41.05 15.68 15.44
C ILE A 11 40.56 14.35 16.03
N TYR A 12 40.78 14.11 17.32
CA TYR A 12 40.30 12.90 18.00
C TYR A 12 38.76 12.85 18.00
N PHE A 13 38.10 13.97 18.29
CA PHE A 13 36.64 14.09 18.23
C PHE A 13 36.12 13.80 16.82
N LEU A 14 36.71 14.39 15.78
CA LEU A 14 36.36 14.13 14.39
C LEU A 14 36.63 12.67 13.98
N LEU A 15 37.70 12.05 14.47
CA LEU A 15 38.01 10.64 14.23
C LEU A 15 37.00 9.73 14.92
N VAL A 16 36.65 9.97 16.20
CA VAL A 16 35.63 9.20 16.92
C VAL A 16 34.24 9.37 16.26
N PHE A 17 33.92 10.57 15.78
CA PHE A 17 32.69 10.82 15.01
C PHE A 17 32.70 10.17 13.63
N LYS A 18 33.85 10.17 12.93
CA LYS A 18 34.02 9.41 11.67
C LYS A 18 34.06 7.90 11.89
N LEU A 19 34.49 7.40 13.05
CA LEU A 19 34.50 5.98 13.39
C LEU A 19 33.12 5.47 13.81
N ARG A 20 32.19 6.37 14.17
CA ARG A 20 30.74 6.09 14.12
C ARG A 20 30.21 5.96 12.68
N ALA A 21 31.09 5.93 11.67
CA ALA A 21 30.73 5.58 10.29
C ALA A 21 29.78 4.40 10.31
N ILE A 22 28.60 4.64 9.76
CA ILE A 22 27.50 3.71 9.66
C ILE A 22 28.03 2.48 8.91
N PHE A 23 28.25 1.41 9.65
CA PHE A 23 28.72 0.14 9.08
C PHE A 23 27.54 -0.47 8.33
N THR A 24 27.40 -0.11 7.06
CA THR A 24 26.50 -0.75 6.14
C THR A 24 27.15 -2.04 5.67
N LYS A 25 26.44 -3.17 5.75
CA LYS A 25 26.93 -4.44 5.21
C LYS A 25 26.19 -4.75 3.93
N GLU A 26 26.94 -4.94 2.84
CA GLU A 26 26.39 -5.20 1.52
C GLU A 26 26.70 -6.64 1.08
N PHE A 27 25.70 -7.28 0.48
CA PHE A 27 25.79 -8.61 -0.13
C PHE A 27 25.31 -8.53 -1.58
N VAL A 28 26.09 -9.09 -2.49
CA VAL A 28 25.67 -9.30 -3.88
C VAL A 28 25.09 -10.70 -3.97
N VAL A 29 23.85 -10.82 -4.46
CA VAL A 29 23.13 -12.08 -4.59
C VAL A 29 23.17 -12.49 -6.06
N SER A 30 23.75 -13.65 -6.40
CA SER A 30 23.68 -14.17 -7.76
C SER A 30 22.45 -15.04 -7.98
N ASN A 31 22.01 -15.24 -9.23
CA ASN A 31 20.88 -16.11 -9.59
C ASN A 31 21.28 -17.60 -9.57
N ASN A 32 22.00 -18.02 -8.54
CA ASN A 32 22.16 -19.43 -8.24
C ASN A 32 21.19 -19.79 -7.11
N SER A 33 20.59 -20.97 -7.19
CA SER A 33 19.58 -21.38 -6.20
C SER A 33 20.12 -21.37 -4.78
N ASN A 34 21.42 -21.57 -4.59
CA ASN A 34 22.02 -21.59 -3.26
C ASN A 34 22.03 -20.19 -2.64
N ASP A 35 22.34 -19.15 -3.40
CA ASP A 35 22.40 -17.77 -2.91
C ASP A 35 21.03 -17.24 -2.51
N ILE A 36 20.02 -17.40 -3.39
CA ILE A 36 18.64 -16.95 -3.12
C ILE A 36 18.11 -17.64 -1.86
N ASN A 37 18.29 -18.97 -1.79
CA ASN A 37 17.96 -19.73 -0.60
C ASN A 37 18.75 -19.11 0.57
N ASN A 38 20.08 -19.03 0.53
CA ASN A 38 20.93 -18.58 1.65
C ASN A 38 20.66 -17.16 2.20
N ILE A 39 19.89 -16.30 1.53
CA ILE A 39 19.50 -14.96 2.03
C ILE A 39 19.01 -15.04 3.48
N TRP A 40 18.22 -16.07 3.85
CA TRP A 40 17.71 -16.20 5.23
C TRP A 40 18.85 -16.34 6.25
N THR A 41 19.84 -17.20 5.96
CA THR A 41 21.00 -17.43 6.82
C THR A 41 21.83 -16.17 6.93
N ILE A 42 21.98 -15.46 5.81
CA ILE A 42 22.75 -14.22 5.75
C ILE A 42 22.06 -13.16 6.62
N ILE A 43 20.75 -12.94 6.47
CA ILE A 43 20.01 -11.97 7.30
C ILE A 43 20.18 -12.31 8.78
N LYS A 44 19.87 -13.56 9.17
CA LYS A 44 19.94 -14.01 10.56
C LYS A 44 21.32 -13.80 11.20
N ASN A 45 22.39 -14.06 10.45
CA ASN A 45 23.76 -14.02 10.99
C ASN A 45 24.43 -12.64 10.90
N ASN A 46 23.84 -11.69 10.16
CA ASN A 46 24.50 -10.42 9.84
C ASN A 46 23.71 -9.18 10.23
N GLN A 47 22.50 -9.34 10.79
CA GLN A 47 21.79 -8.23 11.39
C GLN A 47 22.48 -7.77 12.67
N VAL A 48 22.77 -6.48 12.71
CA VAL A 48 23.37 -5.80 13.86
C VAL A 48 22.56 -4.55 14.10
N GLU A 49 22.28 -4.27 15.36
CA GLU A 49 21.49 -3.11 15.74
C GLU A 49 22.06 -1.80 15.19
N ASN A 50 21.18 -0.92 14.71
CA ASN A 50 21.51 0.39 14.13
C ASN A 50 22.41 0.33 12.88
N LYS A 51 22.50 -0.83 12.21
CA LYS A 51 23.17 -0.99 10.93
C LYS A 51 22.17 -1.32 9.83
N GLU A 52 22.53 -0.94 8.61
CA GLU A 52 21.79 -1.32 7.42
C GLU A 52 22.42 -2.55 6.77
N LEU A 53 21.57 -3.49 6.38
CA LEU A 53 21.93 -4.66 5.61
C LEU A 53 21.37 -4.51 4.18
N ILE A 54 22.25 -4.49 3.19
CA ILE A 54 21.88 -4.28 1.78
C ILE A 54 22.10 -5.58 1.00
N PHE A 55 21.07 -6.01 0.28
CA PHE A 55 21.12 -7.08 -0.71
C PHE A 55 21.00 -6.46 -2.10
N ARG A 56 22.04 -6.62 -2.93
CA ARG A 56 22.04 -6.21 -4.33
C ARG A 56 21.82 -7.41 -5.24
N PHE A 57 20.78 -7.33 -6.04
CA PHE A 57 20.48 -8.28 -7.10
C PHE A 57 21.01 -7.68 -8.41
N ASN A 58 22.21 -8.12 -8.82
CA ASN A 58 22.94 -7.54 -9.95
C ASN A 58 22.58 -8.18 -11.29
N GLU A 59 21.81 -9.27 -11.29
CA GLU A 59 21.32 -9.91 -12.50
C GLU A 59 19.95 -9.36 -12.90
N ASP A 60 19.59 -9.53 -14.17
CA ASP A 60 18.31 -9.05 -14.70
C ASP A 60 17.13 -9.94 -14.28
N TYR A 61 17.40 -11.19 -13.89
CA TYR A 61 16.38 -12.21 -13.72
C TYR A 61 16.76 -13.20 -12.60
N TYR A 62 15.79 -13.50 -11.74
CA TYR A 62 15.87 -14.48 -10.67
C TYR A 62 14.63 -15.39 -10.72
N ASP A 63 14.88 -16.70 -10.81
CA ASP A 63 13.81 -17.68 -10.81
C ASP A 63 13.40 -18.03 -9.37
N MET A 64 12.35 -17.37 -8.89
CA MET A 64 11.83 -17.55 -7.54
C MET A 64 11.13 -18.91 -7.35
N SER A 65 10.83 -19.61 -8.44
CA SER A 65 10.20 -20.94 -8.36
C SER A 65 11.18 -22.04 -7.93
N LEU A 66 12.49 -21.79 -8.08
CA LEU A 66 13.57 -22.67 -7.61
C LEU A 66 13.81 -22.60 -6.10
N ASN A 67 13.11 -21.70 -5.39
CA ASN A 67 13.13 -21.68 -3.94
C ASN A 67 12.65 -23.03 -3.39
N LYS A 68 13.36 -23.54 -2.37
CA LYS A 68 12.99 -24.82 -1.74
C LYS A 68 11.77 -24.64 -0.84
N GLU A 69 11.68 -23.49 -0.18
CA GLU A 69 10.63 -23.15 0.77
C GLU A 69 9.43 -22.50 0.09
N PHE A 70 8.24 -22.83 0.59
CA PHE A 70 7.01 -22.14 0.18
C PHE A 70 6.94 -20.71 0.73
N SER A 71 7.38 -20.53 1.96
CA SER A 71 7.42 -19.25 2.65
C SER A 71 8.78 -19.11 3.34
N ILE A 72 9.40 -17.95 3.19
CA ILE A 72 10.66 -17.60 3.81
C ILE A 72 10.36 -16.54 4.87
N GLU A 73 10.59 -16.89 6.13
CA GLU A 73 10.32 -16.02 7.27
C GLU A 73 11.59 -15.31 7.74
N PHE A 74 11.50 -13.99 7.93
CA PHE A 74 12.59 -13.12 8.32
C PHE A 74 12.22 -12.39 9.62
N ASN A 75 12.91 -12.70 10.72
CA ASN A 75 12.88 -11.84 11.90
C ASN A 75 13.84 -10.67 11.68
N ILE A 76 13.30 -9.47 11.53
CA ILE A 76 14.08 -8.27 11.20
C ILE A 76 14.34 -7.46 12.47
N ILE A 77 15.63 -7.25 12.79
CA ILE A 77 16.06 -6.45 13.95
C ILE A 77 16.81 -5.16 13.58
N SER A 78 17.03 -4.92 12.30
CA SER A 78 17.78 -3.77 11.76
C SER A 78 17.23 -3.36 10.40
N ASN A 79 17.68 -2.23 9.85
CA ASN A 79 17.25 -1.81 8.51
C ASN A 79 17.72 -2.83 7.46
N VAL A 80 16.85 -3.13 6.49
CA VAL A 80 17.16 -4.06 5.38
C VAL A 80 16.69 -3.47 4.06
N SER A 81 17.58 -3.50 3.07
CA SER A 81 17.32 -3.02 1.72
C SER A 81 17.54 -4.14 0.69
N PHE A 82 16.53 -4.38 -0.15
CA PHE A 82 16.59 -5.26 -1.32
C PHE A 82 16.60 -4.39 -2.58
N ILE A 83 17.70 -4.40 -3.31
CA ILE A 83 17.95 -3.46 -4.41
C ILE A 83 18.24 -4.25 -5.69
N GLY A 84 17.33 -4.18 -6.66
CA GLY A 84 17.54 -4.66 -8.02
C GLY A 84 18.38 -3.69 -8.86
N ASN A 85 18.68 -4.10 -10.08
CA ASN A 85 19.40 -3.27 -11.03
C ASN A 85 18.55 -2.09 -11.52
N ILE A 86 19.19 -1.09 -12.13
CA ILE A 86 18.54 0.17 -12.56
C ILE A 86 17.41 -0.03 -13.59
N ASN A 87 17.46 -1.12 -14.37
CA ASN A 87 16.45 -1.45 -15.38
C ASN A 87 15.30 -2.28 -14.81
N GLY A 88 15.37 -2.63 -13.52
CA GLY A 88 14.45 -3.54 -12.85
C GLY A 88 14.94 -4.98 -12.90
N THR A 89 15.20 -5.56 -11.73
CA THR A 89 15.47 -7.00 -11.60
C THR A 89 14.16 -7.77 -11.55
N ILE A 90 14.00 -8.79 -12.39
CA ILE A 90 12.80 -9.64 -12.43
C ILE A 90 12.89 -10.74 -11.38
N PHE A 91 11.92 -10.78 -10.49
CA PHE A 91 11.61 -11.91 -9.61
C PHE A 91 10.42 -12.66 -10.21
N ASP A 92 10.72 -13.73 -10.95
CA ASP A 92 9.72 -14.53 -11.64
C ASP A 92 9.34 -15.76 -10.81
N TYR A 93 8.06 -15.86 -10.48
CA TYR A 93 7.52 -16.97 -9.71
C TYR A 93 7.08 -18.14 -10.60
N ASN A 94 7.14 -18.02 -11.93
CA ASN A 94 6.80 -19.07 -12.90
C ASN A 94 5.44 -19.73 -12.62
N ARG A 95 4.45 -18.93 -12.20
CA ARG A 95 3.12 -19.40 -11.79
C ARG A 95 3.15 -20.42 -10.65
N LEU A 96 4.08 -20.25 -9.71
CA LEU A 96 4.17 -21.04 -8.49
C LEU A 96 4.11 -20.14 -7.25
N ARG A 97 3.65 -20.70 -6.14
CA ARG A 97 3.47 -19.97 -4.87
C ARG A 97 4.71 -19.94 -3.96
N LYS A 98 5.81 -20.55 -4.41
CA LYS A 98 7.02 -20.69 -3.60
C LYS A 98 7.71 -19.34 -3.42
N GLY A 99 8.48 -19.18 -2.35
CA GLY A 99 9.18 -17.93 -2.08
C GLY A 99 8.28 -16.79 -1.65
N THR A 100 7.15 -17.07 -0.97
CA THR A 100 6.43 -16.05 -0.19
C THR A 100 7.40 -15.43 0.81
N ILE A 101 7.47 -14.10 0.88
CA ILE A 101 8.39 -13.39 1.78
C ILE A 101 7.61 -12.95 3.01
N TYR A 102 7.99 -13.40 4.20
CA TYR A 102 7.30 -13.05 5.45
C TYR A 102 8.24 -12.33 6.42
N PHE A 103 8.02 -11.04 6.65
CA PHE A 103 8.77 -10.24 7.60
C PHE A 103 8.07 -10.19 8.97
N LEU A 104 8.81 -10.57 10.03
CA LEU A 104 8.45 -10.40 11.43
C LEU A 104 9.22 -9.21 12.02
N LEU A 105 8.48 -8.22 12.50
CA LEU A 105 8.98 -6.97 13.08
C LEU A 105 8.57 -6.91 14.56
N ASN A 106 9.32 -7.60 15.41
CA ASN A 106 8.94 -7.82 16.81
C ASN A 106 9.64 -6.91 17.83
N LEU A 107 10.64 -6.13 17.38
CA LEU A 107 11.44 -5.27 18.24
C LEU A 107 10.96 -3.83 18.16
N TYR A 108 10.58 -3.24 19.30
CA TYR A 108 10.19 -1.83 19.48
C TYR A 108 11.31 -0.84 19.14
N LYS A 109 11.74 -0.83 17.89
CA LYS A 109 12.78 0.01 17.31
C LYS A 109 12.34 0.40 15.92
N ARG A 110 12.74 1.60 15.51
CA ARG A 110 12.43 2.08 14.18
C ARG A 110 13.22 1.28 13.15
N ILE A 111 12.52 0.44 12.40
CA ILE A 111 13.09 -0.39 11.34
C ILE A 111 12.57 0.07 9.99
N THR A 112 13.45 0.13 9.00
CA THR A 112 13.07 0.35 7.60
C THR A 112 13.35 -0.89 6.78
N ILE A 113 12.32 -1.37 6.08
CA ILE A 113 12.45 -2.36 5.01
C ILE A 113 12.27 -1.62 3.69
N LYS A 114 13.29 -1.66 2.84
CA LYS A 114 13.28 -0.98 1.54
C LYS A 114 13.41 -2.00 0.42
N ILE A 115 12.57 -1.87 -0.60
CA ILE A 115 12.58 -2.68 -1.82
C ILE A 115 12.64 -1.71 -3.00
N GLU A 116 13.67 -1.81 -3.84
CA GLU A 116 13.94 -0.86 -4.90
C GLU A 116 14.30 -1.53 -6.24
N ASN A 117 13.70 -1.05 -7.33
CA ASN A 117 13.94 -1.53 -8.70
C ASN A 117 13.73 -3.05 -8.87
N ILE A 118 12.65 -3.61 -8.31
CA ILE A 118 12.30 -5.03 -8.45
C ILE A 118 10.96 -5.17 -9.19
N ILE A 119 10.92 -6.13 -10.12
CA ILE A 119 9.72 -6.52 -10.88
C ILE A 119 9.24 -7.87 -10.34
N PHE A 120 8.14 -7.89 -9.61
CA PHE A 120 7.49 -9.11 -9.13
C PHE A 120 6.47 -9.60 -10.16
N GLN A 121 6.62 -10.84 -10.65
CA GLN A 121 5.72 -11.36 -11.67
C GLN A 121 5.33 -12.82 -11.53
N ASN A 122 4.19 -13.16 -12.12
CA ASN A 122 3.67 -14.52 -12.26
C ASN A 122 3.49 -15.26 -10.92
N PHE A 123 3.18 -14.55 -9.83
CA PHE A 123 2.83 -15.20 -8.57
C PHE A 123 1.42 -15.80 -8.65
N TYR A 124 1.32 -17.11 -8.45
CA TYR A 124 0.08 -17.87 -8.66
C TYR A 124 -0.07 -19.00 -7.65
N ILE A 125 -1.31 -19.31 -7.31
CA ILE A 125 -1.71 -20.49 -6.53
C ILE A 125 -2.86 -21.15 -7.27
N ASP A 126 -2.73 -22.45 -7.51
CA ASP A 126 -3.74 -23.27 -8.19
C ASP A 126 -5.04 -23.43 -7.38
N ASP A 127 -4.92 -23.33 -6.06
CA ASP A 127 -6.07 -23.28 -5.16
C ASP A 127 -6.70 -21.88 -5.14
N TYR A 128 -7.79 -21.77 -5.88
CA TYR A 128 -8.60 -20.57 -5.97
C TYR A 128 -9.08 -20.07 -4.59
N TYR A 129 -9.22 -20.95 -3.59
CA TYR A 129 -9.72 -20.63 -2.25
C TYR A 129 -8.63 -20.46 -1.18
N ALA A 130 -7.35 -20.39 -1.58
CA ALA A 130 -6.24 -20.17 -0.66
C ALA A 130 -6.25 -18.75 -0.07
N ASN A 131 -7.16 -18.50 0.87
CA ASN A 131 -7.23 -17.27 1.63
C ASN A 131 -5.96 -17.12 2.46
N GLY A 132 -5.46 -15.89 2.54
CA GLY A 132 -4.33 -15.55 3.40
C GLY A 132 -2.96 -15.91 2.83
N VAL A 133 -2.84 -16.23 1.54
CA VAL A 133 -1.55 -16.30 0.87
C VAL A 133 -1.29 -14.98 0.15
N PHE A 134 -0.12 -14.41 0.40
CA PHE A 134 0.32 -13.14 -0.16
C PHE A 134 1.74 -13.29 -0.66
N LEU A 135 2.11 -12.54 -1.70
CA LEU A 135 3.48 -12.51 -2.20
C LEU A 135 4.46 -12.03 -1.10
N ILE A 136 4.10 -10.96 -0.39
CA ILE A 136 4.87 -10.41 0.73
C ILE A 136 3.94 -10.18 1.93
N LYS A 137 4.33 -10.72 3.08
CA LYS A 137 3.64 -10.57 4.36
C LYS A 137 4.50 -9.80 5.34
N PHE A 138 3.84 -8.98 6.14
CA PHE A 138 4.43 -8.25 7.25
C PHE A 138 3.59 -8.51 8.49
N PHE A 139 4.26 -8.85 9.58
CA PHE A 139 3.68 -8.90 10.91
C PHE A 139 4.51 -8.06 11.86
N SER A 140 3.86 -7.19 12.63
CA SER A 140 4.52 -6.40 13.67
C SER A 140 3.67 -6.29 14.91
N ASN A 141 4.31 -6.38 16.08
CA ASN A 141 3.68 -6.11 17.38
C ASN A 141 3.75 -4.62 17.79
N HIS A 142 4.18 -3.73 16.89
CA HIS A 142 4.22 -2.28 17.11
C HIS A 142 3.99 -1.56 15.76
N ASN A 143 3.92 -0.23 15.75
CA ASN A 143 3.78 0.58 14.53
C ASN A 143 5.05 1.39 14.17
N ASN A 144 6.14 1.22 14.92
CA ASN A 144 7.40 1.95 14.69
C ASN A 144 8.25 1.33 13.57
N PHE A 145 7.75 1.30 12.33
CA PHE A 145 8.51 0.82 11.18
C PHE A 145 8.10 1.51 9.88
N ASN A 146 8.94 1.40 8.86
CA ASN A 146 8.69 1.93 7.53
C ASN A 146 8.93 0.82 6.49
N ILE A 147 7.99 0.66 5.56
CA ILE A 147 8.09 -0.25 4.42
C ILE A 147 8.04 0.61 3.15
N ILE A 148 9.10 0.57 2.36
CA ILE A 148 9.29 1.47 1.22
C ILE A 148 9.50 0.65 -0.05
N PHE A 149 8.64 0.88 -1.04
CA PHE A 149 8.76 0.38 -2.40
C PHE A 149 9.07 1.54 -3.34
N ASN A 150 10.22 1.50 -4.00
CA ASN A 150 10.66 2.53 -4.94
C ASN A 150 10.91 1.92 -6.32
N ASN A 151 10.30 2.49 -7.36
CA ASN A 151 10.47 2.06 -8.75
C ASN A 151 10.18 0.55 -8.94
N CYS A 152 9.24 0.00 -8.17
CA CYS A 152 8.90 -1.42 -8.25
C CYS A 152 7.77 -1.65 -9.26
N THR A 153 7.73 -2.83 -9.87
CA THR A 153 6.63 -3.24 -10.74
C THR A 153 6.03 -4.56 -10.25
N PHE A 154 4.70 -4.63 -10.18
CA PHE A 154 3.97 -5.86 -9.89
C PHE A 154 3.11 -6.19 -11.10
N ARG A 155 3.39 -7.30 -11.79
CA ARG A 155 2.66 -7.64 -13.02
C ARG A 155 2.26 -9.09 -13.12
N ASN A 156 1.09 -9.33 -13.72
CA ASN A 156 0.56 -10.67 -14.02
C ASN A 156 0.53 -11.58 -12.77
N ASN A 157 0.24 -11.03 -11.60
CA ASN A 157 0.08 -11.81 -10.38
C ASN A 157 -1.40 -12.14 -10.19
N GLU A 158 -1.68 -13.40 -9.92
CA GLU A 158 -3.03 -13.93 -9.80
C GLU A 158 -3.46 -14.15 -8.34
N GLN A 159 -2.68 -13.59 -7.41
CA GLN A 159 -2.84 -13.73 -5.97
C GLN A 159 -2.61 -12.39 -5.26
N SER A 160 -3.07 -12.29 -4.02
CA SER A 160 -2.93 -11.06 -3.25
C SER A 160 -1.44 -10.73 -3.04
N LEU A 161 -1.05 -9.46 -3.19
CA LEU A 161 0.37 -9.10 -3.22
C LEU A 161 0.92 -8.86 -1.83
N LEU A 162 0.28 -7.99 -1.06
CA LEU A 162 0.84 -7.48 0.18
C LEU A 162 -0.12 -7.70 1.34
N SER A 163 0.41 -8.10 2.50
CA SER A 163 -0.36 -8.14 3.75
C SER A 163 0.40 -7.48 4.89
N LEU A 164 -0.29 -6.68 5.68
CA LEU A 164 0.18 -6.22 6.98
C LEU A 164 -0.79 -6.63 8.07
N THR A 165 -0.28 -7.30 9.09
CA THR A 165 -0.92 -7.36 10.41
C THR A 165 -0.05 -6.61 11.40
N MET A 166 -0.61 -5.58 12.02
CA MET A 166 0.13 -4.68 12.92
C MET A 166 -0.65 -4.47 14.22
N TYR A 167 0.06 -4.51 15.34
CA TYR A 167 -0.45 -4.03 16.63
C TYR A 167 -0.06 -2.57 16.83
N CYS A 168 -0.99 -1.78 17.36
CA CYS A 168 -0.76 -0.39 17.72
C CYS A 168 -1.33 -0.08 19.09
N ASP A 169 -0.44 0.23 20.04
CA ASP A 169 -0.82 0.71 21.37
C ASP A 169 -0.87 2.24 21.45
N TYR A 170 -0.04 2.93 20.66
CA TYR A 170 0.00 4.40 20.54
C TYR A 170 0.79 4.78 19.29
N ARG A 171 0.62 6.02 18.81
CA ARG A 171 1.41 6.50 17.66
C ARG A 171 2.87 6.68 18.07
N THR A 172 3.76 5.96 17.40
CA THR A 172 5.22 6.08 17.62
C THR A 172 5.91 6.94 16.57
N SER A 173 5.26 7.22 15.44
CA SER A 173 5.84 7.98 14.35
C SER A 173 4.83 8.79 13.56
N GLU A 174 5.27 9.95 13.06
CA GLU A 174 4.54 10.69 12.02
C GLU A 174 4.80 10.14 10.61
N ASN A 175 5.84 9.30 10.46
CA ASN A 175 6.25 8.82 9.15
C ASN A 175 5.29 7.75 8.62
N PRO A 176 5.06 7.72 7.28
CA PRO A 176 4.26 6.68 6.66
C PRO A 176 4.79 5.27 6.94
N THR A 177 3.91 4.37 7.36
CA THR A 177 4.17 2.93 7.50
C THR A 177 4.46 2.31 6.14
N TYR A 178 3.67 2.65 5.12
CA TYR A 178 3.86 2.22 3.74
C TYR A 178 4.14 3.40 2.82
N ILE A 179 5.14 3.25 1.97
CA ILE A 179 5.46 4.23 0.93
C ILE A 179 5.65 3.50 -0.39
N PHE A 180 4.86 3.85 -1.40
CA PHE A 180 5.05 3.48 -2.80
C PHE A 180 5.43 4.72 -3.59
N ASN A 181 6.62 4.75 -4.17
CA ASN A 181 7.05 5.83 -5.04
C ASN A 181 7.40 5.27 -6.41
N ASN A 182 6.80 5.84 -7.46
CA ASN A 182 7.06 5.45 -8.85
C ASN A 182 6.78 3.95 -9.11
N CYS A 183 5.76 3.39 -8.47
CA CYS A 183 5.44 1.97 -8.58
C CYS A 183 4.38 1.71 -9.64
N ASN A 184 4.52 0.59 -10.34
CA ASN A 184 3.60 0.20 -11.40
C ASN A 184 2.91 -1.14 -11.09
N PHE A 185 1.62 -1.23 -11.40
CA PHE A 185 0.79 -2.40 -11.14
C PHE A 185 0.02 -2.76 -12.42
N TYR A 186 0.32 -3.91 -13.02
CA TYR A 186 -0.25 -4.33 -14.30
C TYR A 186 -0.91 -5.70 -14.23
N ASN A 187 -2.15 -5.82 -14.70
CA ASN A 187 -2.82 -7.11 -14.91
C ASN A 187 -2.80 -8.03 -13.66
N ASN A 188 -2.90 -7.46 -12.46
CA ASN A 188 -3.01 -8.26 -11.25
C ASN A 188 -4.49 -8.53 -10.98
N THR A 189 -4.85 -9.78 -10.65
CA THR A 189 -6.26 -10.21 -10.59
C THR A 189 -6.84 -10.28 -9.17
N ARG A 190 -6.02 -10.00 -8.16
CA ARG A 190 -6.40 -10.00 -6.73
C ARG A 190 -5.97 -8.73 -6.02
N LYS A 191 -6.12 -8.71 -4.68
CA LYS A 191 -5.85 -7.53 -3.85
C LYS A 191 -4.40 -7.11 -4.02
N LEU A 192 -4.18 -5.81 -4.14
CA LEU A 192 -2.84 -5.29 -3.96
C LEU A 192 -2.46 -5.42 -2.48
N MET A 193 -3.34 -5.00 -1.57
CA MET A 193 -2.99 -5.01 -0.15
C MET A 193 -4.17 -5.34 0.77
N ASP A 194 -3.89 -6.16 1.80
CA ASP A 194 -4.72 -6.39 2.98
C ASP A 194 -4.01 -5.85 4.22
N MET A 195 -4.54 -4.79 4.82
CA MET A 195 -4.01 -4.18 6.04
C MET A 195 -4.96 -4.38 7.20
N ARG A 196 -4.42 -4.93 8.29
CA ARG A 196 -5.14 -5.22 9.52
C ARG A 196 -4.44 -4.57 10.69
N GLY A 197 -5.07 -3.55 11.26
CA GLY A 197 -4.64 -2.93 12.51
C GLY A 197 -5.35 -3.56 13.71
N ILE A 198 -4.58 -3.98 14.69
CA ILE A 198 -5.07 -4.42 16.01
C ILE A 198 -4.72 -3.32 16.99
N PHE A 199 -5.74 -2.59 17.45
CA PHE A 199 -5.56 -1.38 18.24
C PHE A 199 -5.94 -1.64 19.71
N HIS A 200 -5.09 -1.21 20.63
CA HIS A 200 -5.35 -1.26 22.07
C HIS A 200 -5.59 0.15 22.59
N ASP A 201 -6.83 0.43 23.02
CA ASP A 201 -7.29 1.54 23.85
C ASP A 201 -6.52 2.88 23.70
N ILE A 202 -6.39 3.39 22.47
CA ILE A 202 -5.81 4.72 22.22
C ILE A 202 -6.86 5.77 22.60
N ILE A 203 -6.45 6.73 23.42
CA ILE A 203 -7.34 7.74 24.02
C ILE A 203 -7.49 8.97 23.10
N ASN A 204 -6.57 9.19 22.14
CA ASN A 204 -6.56 10.35 21.26
C ASN A 204 -7.11 10.03 19.85
N GLU A 205 -8.14 10.75 19.42
CA GLU A 205 -8.80 10.59 18.10
C GLU A 205 -7.91 11.02 16.91
N ASP A 206 -6.88 11.84 17.14
CA ASP A 206 -6.00 12.41 16.09
C ASP A 206 -4.79 11.53 15.73
N GLU A 207 -4.68 10.33 16.32
CA GLU A 207 -3.51 9.48 16.15
C GLU A 207 -3.73 8.36 15.12
N PHE A 208 -3.13 8.53 13.93
CA PHE A 208 -3.05 7.47 12.93
C PHE A 208 -1.94 6.47 13.26
N CYS A 209 -2.28 5.19 13.41
CA CYS A 209 -1.25 4.14 13.53
C CYS A 209 -0.75 3.62 12.19
N LEU A 210 -1.61 3.67 11.18
CA LEU A 210 -1.31 3.20 9.83
C LEU A 210 -1.37 4.39 8.90
N ILE A 211 -0.22 4.73 8.33
CA ILE A 211 -0.13 5.80 7.35
C ILE A 211 0.42 5.19 6.06
N MET A 212 -0.34 5.28 4.98
CA MET A 212 0.04 4.82 3.65
C MET A 212 0.21 6.02 2.73
N LYS A 213 1.28 6.01 1.93
CA LYS A 213 1.53 7.01 0.90
C LYS A 213 1.83 6.35 -0.43
N MET A 214 1.11 6.75 -1.48
CA MET A 214 1.34 6.34 -2.87
C MET A 214 1.59 7.60 -3.70
N VAL A 215 2.76 7.70 -4.32
CA VAL A 215 3.16 8.85 -5.13
C VAL A 215 3.61 8.39 -6.49
N ASN A 216 3.11 9.05 -7.54
CA ASN A 216 3.49 8.77 -8.92
C ASN A 216 3.31 7.27 -9.27
N CYS A 217 2.19 6.68 -8.86
CA CYS A 217 1.92 5.26 -9.10
C CYS A 217 0.98 5.07 -10.29
N TYR A 218 1.18 3.99 -11.04
CA TYR A 218 0.35 3.64 -12.19
C TYR A 218 -0.30 2.27 -11.99
N PHE A 219 -1.64 2.24 -12.01
CA PHE A 219 -2.44 1.03 -11.87
C PHE A 219 -3.19 0.77 -13.17
N SER A 220 -2.98 -0.39 -13.79
CA SER A 220 -3.63 -0.73 -15.05
C SER A 220 -4.13 -2.16 -15.09
N ASN A 221 -5.37 -2.33 -15.54
CA ASN A 221 -6.04 -3.62 -15.68
C ASN A 221 -6.03 -4.41 -14.35
N MET A 222 -6.29 -3.72 -13.25
CA MET A 222 -6.40 -4.34 -11.93
C MET A 222 -7.81 -4.90 -11.81
N ASN A 223 -8.00 -6.15 -12.25
CA ASN A 223 -9.32 -6.76 -12.39
C ASN A 223 -9.56 -7.81 -11.30
N TYR A 224 -10.35 -7.43 -10.30
CA TYR A 224 -10.64 -8.29 -9.16
C TYR A 224 -11.78 -9.28 -9.40
N ASP A 225 -11.48 -10.58 -9.25
CA ASP A 225 -12.44 -11.66 -9.51
C ASP A 225 -13.58 -11.76 -8.47
N LYS A 226 -14.63 -12.49 -8.82
CA LYS A 226 -15.98 -12.60 -8.22
C LYS A 226 -16.06 -13.10 -6.78
N TYR A 227 -15.00 -13.68 -6.23
CA TYR A 227 -15.15 -14.68 -5.18
C TYR A 227 -14.58 -14.32 -3.82
N GLU A 228 -13.96 -13.14 -3.68
CA GLU A 228 -13.54 -12.67 -2.37
C GLU A 228 -14.57 -11.67 -1.82
N GLU A 229 -14.95 -11.84 -0.55
CA GLU A 229 -15.95 -11.02 0.14
C GLU A 229 -15.62 -9.53 0.10
N THR A 230 -14.33 -9.19 0.08
CA THR A 230 -13.84 -7.82 0.07
C THR A 230 -13.26 -7.49 -1.31
N ASN A 231 -14.08 -6.85 -2.16
CA ASN A 231 -13.80 -6.59 -3.57
C ASN A 231 -12.97 -5.31 -3.86
N ALA A 232 -11.96 -5.00 -3.03
CA ALA A 232 -11.16 -3.78 -3.18
C ALA A 232 -9.69 -4.09 -3.49
N LEU A 233 -9.06 -3.21 -4.28
CA LEU A 233 -7.61 -3.21 -4.51
C LEU A 233 -6.86 -3.06 -3.18
N LEU A 234 -7.33 -2.15 -2.33
CA LEU A 234 -6.79 -1.84 -1.01
C LEU A 234 -7.87 -2.12 0.02
N TYR A 235 -7.65 -3.16 0.81
CA TYR A 235 -8.52 -3.54 1.92
C TYR A 235 -7.87 -3.14 3.24
N ILE A 236 -8.59 -2.33 4.02
CA ILE A 236 -8.10 -1.74 5.27
C ILE A 236 -9.14 -2.05 6.33
N SER A 237 -8.71 -2.75 7.38
CA SER A 237 -9.60 -3.15 8.46
C SER A 237 -8.96 -2.93 9.82
N SER A 238 -9.79 -2.53 10.79
CA SER A 238 -9.44 -2.43 12.19
C SER A 238 -10.32 -3.37 13.02
N HIS A 239 -9.72 -4.07 13.99
CA HIS A 239 -10.44 -5.05 14.82
C HIS A 239 -11.25 -4.41 15.98
N LYS A 240 -11.19 -3.08 16.18
CA LYS A 240 -11.99 -2.36 17.18
C LYS A 240 -12.63 -1.11 16.56
N ILE A 241 -13.90 -0.89 16.88
CA ILE A 241 -14.83 -0.03 16.14
C ILE A 241 -14.68 1.47 16.44
N SER A 242 -14.05 1.91 17.55
CA SER A 242 -14.52 3.19 18.09
C SER A 242 -13.79 4.49 17.72
N TYR A 243 -12.47 4.57 17.46
CA TYR A 243 -11.84 5.92 17.27
C TYR A 243 -10.60 5.96 16.36
N TYR A 244 -10.29 4.88 15.65
CA TYR A 244 -8.99 4.76 14.99
C TYR A 244 -9.06 5.19 13.54
N SER A 245 -8.31 6.23 13.20
CA SER A 245 -8.19 6.67 11.81
C SER A 245 -6.96 6.05 11.13
N HIS A 246 -7.13 5.58 9.89
CA HIS A 246 -6.02 5.25 8.99
C HIS A 246 -5.74 6.46 8.10
N GLY A 247 -4.48 6.83 7.88
CA GLY A 247 -4.11 7.93 6.98
C GLY A 247 -3.68 7.38 5.63
N ILE A 248 -4.36 7.76 4.54
CA ILE A 248 -4.06 7.24 3.20
C ILE A 248 -3.89 8.43 2.27
N THR A 249 -2.68 8.61 1.76
CA THR A 249 -2.34 9.67 0.82
C THR A 249 -2.03 9.10 -0.55
N ILE A 250 -2.68 9.61 -1.58
CA ILE A 250 -2.46 9.24 -2.98
C ILE A 250 -2.24 10.51 -3.77
N LYS A 251 -1.11 10.57 -4.45
CA LYS A 251 -0.70 11.76 -5.18
C LYS A 251 -0.11 11.41 -6.54
N ASP A 252 -0.37 12.25 -7.54
CA ASP A 252 0.21 12.14 -8.88
C ASP A 252 -0.02 10.75 -9.51
N SER A 253 -1.14 10.08 -9.19
CA SER A 253 -1.33 8.66 -9.50
C SER A 253 -2.45 8.44 -10.52
N THR A 254 -2.30 7.38 -11.34
CA THR A 254 -3.27 7.04 -12.39
C THR A 254 -3.85 5.65 -12.19
N PHE A 255 -5.18 5.56 -12.21
CA PHE A 255 -5.95 4.32 -12.14
C PHE A 255 -6.69 4.13 -13.46
N ASN A 256 -6.20 3.21 -14.28
CA ASN A 256 -6.73 2.92 -15.61
C ASN A 256 -7.33 1.51 -15.65
N ASN A 257 -8.63 1.39 -15.96
CA ASN A 257 -9.31 0.10 -16.03
C ASN A 257 -9.10 -0.75 -14.77
N THR A 258 -9.36 -0.16 -13.61
CA THR A 258 -9.24 -0.81 -12.30
C THR A 258 -10.61 -1.14 -11.73
N SER A 259 -10.70 -2.18 -10.90
CA SER A 259 -11.89 -2.47 -10.09
C SER A 259 -12.07 -1.45 -8.95
N ALA A 260 -12.98 -1.73 -8.01
CA ALA A 260 -13.10 -0.93 -6.80
C ALA A 260 -11.76 -0.84 -6.06
N ILE A 261 -11.47 0.34 -5.55
CA ILE A 261 -10.12 0.78 -5.19
C ILE A 261 -9.92 0.67 -3.69
N PHE A 262 -10.84 1.22 -2.89
CA PHE A 262 -10.73 1.22 -1.43
C PHE A 262 -11.92 0.52 -0.79
N SER A 263 -11.61 -0.25 0.25
CA SER A 263 -12.57 -0.72 1.24
C SER A 263 -11.97 -0.57 2.63
N GLY A 264 -12.65 0.17 3.49
CA GLY A 264 -12.26 0.30 4.88
C GLY A 264 -12.93 1.50 5.55
N SER A 265 -13.33 1.33 6.80
CA SER A 265 -13.96 2.36 7.62
C SER A 265 -12.94 3.17 8.41
N ASN A 266 -13.39 4.26 9.04
CA ASN A 266 -12.60 5.09 9.95
C ASN A 266 -11.24 5.45 9.34
N SER A 267 -11.24 6.10 8.18
CA SER A 267 -10.02 6.41 7.44
C SER A 267 -10.07 7.84 6.90
N ASN A 268 -8.92 8.49 6.87
CA ASN A 268 -8.73 9.79 6.25
C ASN A 268 -7.96 9.58 4.95
N TYR A 269 -8.64 9.84 3.83
CA TYR A 269 -8.10 9.73 2.49
C TYR A 269 -7.78 11.13 1.98
N ASP A 270 -6.54 11.33 1.53
CA ASP A 270 -6.07 12.52 0.84
C ASP A 270 -5.64 12.12 -0.57
N ILE A 271 -6.44 12.49 -1.56
CA ILE A 271 -6.24 12.14 -2.97
C ILE A 271 -6.02 13.42 -3.75
N SER A 272 -4.84 13.59 -4.35
CA SER A 272 -4.48 14.79 -5.10
C SER A 272 -3.84 14.49 -6.43
N ASP A 273 -3.99 15.40 -7.39
CA ASP A 273 -3.27 15.41 -8.66
C ASP A 273 -3.40 14.06 -9.42
N SER A 274 -4.56 13.42 -9.34
CA SER A 274 -4.74 12.01 -9.75
C SER A 274 -5.77 11.86 -10.86
N LEU A 275 -5.66 10.75 -11.61
CA LEU A 275 -6.55 10.43 -12.72
C LEU A 275 -7.16 9.03 -12.55
N PHE A 276 -8.48 8.95 -12.51
CA PHE A 276 -9.24 7.71 -12.51
C PHE A 276 -9.99 7.58 -13.82
N HIS A 277 -9.63 6.61 -14.66
CA HIS A 277 -10.25 6.51 -15.98
C HIS A 277 -10.45 5.11 -16.54
N ASN A 278 -11.40 4.99 -17.46
CA ASN A 278 -11.76 3.75 -18.15
C ASN A 278 -12.22 2.63 -17.18
N VAL A 279 -12.82 2.98 -16.05
CA VAL A 279 -13.26 2.01 -15.04
C VAL A 279 -14.60 1.44 -15.45
N THR A 280 -14.68 0.12 -15.58
CA THR A 280 -15.95 -0.59 -15.79
C THR A 280 -16.23 -1.54 -14.61
N LEU A 281 -17.14 -1.14 -13.72
CA LEU A 281 -17.54 -1.97 -12.58
C LEU A 281 -18.82 -2.75 -12.92
N LYS A 282 -18.66 -4.05 -13.15
CA LYS A 282 -19.78 -4.98 -13.42
C LYS A 282 -20.50 -5.47 -12.17
N LYS A 283 -20.14 -4.99 -10.98
CA LYS A 283 -20.78 -5.36 -9.71
C LYS A 283 -21.41 -4.11 -9.10
N SER A 284 -22.46 -4.30 -8.31
CA SER A 284 -23.13 -3.24 -7.54
C SER A 284 -22.31 -2.71 -6.36
N ILE A 285 -20.98 -2.78 -6.47
CA ILE A 285 -20.03 -2.31 -5.48
C ILE A 285 -19.46 -0.99 -6.02
N PRO A 286 -19.60 0.12 -5.28
CA PRO A 286 -19.00 1.39 -5.66
C PRO A 286 -17.48 1.29 -5.80
N ALA A 287 -16.88 2.25 -6.50
CA ALA A 287 -15.43 2.33 -6.61
C ALA A 287 -14.74 2.51 -5.24
N ILE A 288 -15.43 3.14 -4.29
CA ILE A 288 -15.04 3.28 -2.88
C ILE A 288 -16.22 2.82 -2.02
N PHE A 289 -16.04 1.76 -1.23
CA PHE A 289 -17.12 1.16 -0.44
C PHE A 289 -16.68 0.83 0.98
N ASN A 290 -17.64 0.48 1.85
CA ASN A 290 -17.40 0.18 3.27
C ASN A 290 -16.63 1.28 4.01
N SER A 291 -16.83 2.55 3.62
CA SER A 291 -16.07 3.69 4.10
C SER A 291 -16.68 4.41 5.31
N LYS A 292 -17.54 3.75 6.09
CA LYS A 292 -18.24 4.35 7.24
C LYS A 292 -17.27 5.13 8.16
N ALA A 293 -17.70 6.32 8.60
CA ALA A 293 -16.94 7.24 9.44
C ALA A 293 -15.56 7.62 8.88
N SER A 294 -15.44 7.71 7.55
CA SER A 294 -14.22 8.17 6.87
C SER A 294 -14.34 9.62 6.41
N ASN A 295 -13.20 10.28 6.19
CA ASN A 295 -13.13 11.57 5.51
C ASN A 295 -12.34 11.43 4.22
N PHE A 296 -12.85 12.00 3.14
CA PHE A 296 -12.19 12.03 1.84
C PHE A 296 -11.92 13.48 1.44
N TYR A 297 -10.65 13.82 1.32
CA TYR A 297 -10.17 15.08 0.77
C TYR A 297 -9.65 14.80 -0.63
N ILE A 298 -10.32 15.35 -1.64
CA ILE A 298 -9.97 15.12 -3.04
C ILE A 298 -9.71 16.46 -3.72
N ASN A 299 -8.51 16.63 -4.22
CA ASN A 299 -8.05 17.86 -4.83
C ASN A 299 -7.48 17.62 -6.24
N ASP A 300 -7.73 18.53 -7.19
CA ASP A 300 -7.10 18.54 -8.52
C ASP A 300 -7.12 17.15 -9.19
N THR A 301 -8.29 16.49 -9.16
CA THR A 301 -8.44 15.08 -9.56
C THR A 301 -9.53 14.92 -10.62
N GLU A 302 -9.29 14.06 -11.60
CA GLU A 302 -10.22 13.78 -12.70
C GLU A 302 -10.74 12.34 -12.64
N PHE A 303 -12.07 12.19 -12.78
CA PHE A 303 -12.79 10.94 -12.93
C PHE A 303 -13.41 10.89 -14.33
N LYS A 304 -12.90 10.02 -15.21
CA LYS A 304 -13.24 10.04 -16.63
C LYS A 304 -13.62 8.68 -17.21
N ASN A 305 -14.65 8.62 -18.06
CA ASN A 305 -15.05 7.41 -18.77
C ASN A 305 -15.29 6.24 -17.79
N LEU A 306 -16.20 6.46 -16.83
CA LEU A 306 -16.54 5.46 -15.83
C LEU A 306 -17.91 4.85 -16.16
N ASN A 307 -17.98 3.52 -16.22
CA ASN A 307 -19.22 2.78 -16.41
C ASN A 307 -19.47 1.88 -15.18
N LEU A 308 -20.31 2.37 -14.28
CA LEU A 308 -20.49 1.82 -12.95
C LEU A 308 -21.91 1.23 -12.84
N ILE A 309 -22.08 0.09 -12.18
CA ILE A 309 -23.43 -0.34 -11.75
C ILE A 309 -23.85 0.47 -10.51
N SER A 310 -22.92 0.71 -9.58
CA SER A 310 -23.18 1.58 -8.42
C SER A 310 -22.73 3.03 -8.69
N GLY A 311 -22.64 3.84 -7.64
CA GLY A 311 -21.96 5.13 -7.64
C GLY A 311 -20.44 5.02 -7.59
N ILE A 312 -19.75 6.16 -7.57
CA ILE A 312 -18.32 6.18 -7.24
C ILE A 312 -18.18 5.89 -5.74
N TRP A 313 -18.99 6.56 -4.90
CA TRP A 313 -18.93 6.48 -3.44
C TRP A 313 -20.29 6.13 -2.86
N GLU A 314 -20.26 5.42 -1.73
CA GLU A 314 -21.44 5.09 -0.95
C GLU A 314 -21.10 5.04 0.54
N GLY A 315 -21.94 5.67 1.35
CA GLY A 315 -22.00 5.42 2.79
C GLY A 315 -21.91 6.64 3.68
N GLU A 316 -21.74 6.38 4.97
CA GLU A 316 -21.67 7.38 6.03
C GLU A 316 -20.26 7.98 6.16
N SER A 317 -19.83 8.74 5.17
CA SER A 317 -18.51 9.38 5.14
C SER A 317 -18.63 10.86 4.77
N SER A 318 -17.67 11.68 5.19
CA SER A 318 -17.59 13.08 4.76
C SER A 318 -16.70 13.22 3.54
N TYR A 319 -17.06 14.10 2.61
CA TYR A 319 -16.35 14.29 1.35
C TYR A 319 -16.09 15.77 1.05
N TYR A 320 -14.85 16.11 0.70
CA TYR A 320 -14.40 17.47 0.46
C TYR A 320 -13.70 17.55 -0.89
N LEU A 321 -14.38 18.12 -1.89
CA LEU A 321 -13.98 18.08 -3.28
C LEU A 321 -13.55 19.46 -3.76
N TYR A 322 -12.31 19.56 -4.21
CA TYR A 322 -11.67 20.80 -4.67
C TYR A 322 -11.12 20.57 -6.07
N ASN A 323 -11.55 21.37 -7.05
CA ASN A 323 -11.07 21.26 -8.44
C ASN A 323 -11.22 19.85 -9.02
N VAL A 324 -12.37 19.22 -8.78
CA VAL A 324 -12.65 17.85 -9.25
C VAL A 324 -13.47 17.86 -10.52
N ASN A 325 -13.06 17.06 -11.51
CA ASN A 325 -13.78 16.93 -12.78
C ASN A 325 -14.38 15.52 -12.92
N PHE A 326 -15.67 15.45 -13.23
CA PHE A 326 -16.39 14.22 -13.56
C PHE A 326 -16.77 14.25 -15.04
N ILE A 327 -16.24 13.35 -15.86
CA ILE A 327 -16.39 13.39 -17.33
C ILE A 327 -16.81 12.02 -17.86
N ASP A 328 -17.87 11.96 -18.67
CA ASP A 328 -18.34 10.74 -19.34
C ASP A 328 -18.60 9.59 -18.34
N ILE A 329 -19.47 9.85 -17.35
CA ILE A 329 -19.77 8.86 -16.31
C ILE A 329 -21.18 8.33 -16.46
N LYS A 330 -21.30 7.00 -16.50
CA LYS A 330 -22.57 6.29 -16.48
C LYS A 330 -22.70 5.48 -15.19
N THR A 331 -23.81 5.63 -14.49
CA THR A 331 -24.22 4.71 -13.42
C THR A 331 -25.47 3.92 -13.82
N ASN A 332 -25.58 2.69 -13.35
CA ASN A 332 -26.70 1.80 -13.63
C ASN A 332 -27.15 1.05 -12.37
N SER A 333 -27.93 1.71 -11.50
CA SER A 333 -28.72 1.18 -10.37
C SER A 333 -28.71 2.13 -9.16
N LYS A 334 -27.63 2.93 -8.98
CA LYS A 334 -27.49 3.87 -7.85
C LYS A 334 -27.10 5.27 -8.31
N ALA A 335 -27.25 6.22 -7.40
CA ALA A 335 -26.79 7.58 -7.58
C ALA A 335 -25.26 7.62 -7.76
N LEU A 336 -24.76 8.59 -8.51
CA LEU A 336 -23.30 8.73 -8.72
C LEU A 336 -22.57 8.99 -7.39
N LEU A 337 -23.12 9.89 -6.57
CA LEU A 337 -22.66 10.20 -5.22
C LEU A 337 -23.81 9.93 -4.24
N HIS A 338 -23.70 8.89 -3.43
CA HIS A 338 -24.69 8.57 -2.39
C HIS A 338 -24.10 8.83 -1.00
N ILE A 339 -24.59 9.88 -0.34
CA ILE A 339 -24.07 10.41 0.93
C ILE A 339 -25.11 10.17 2.03
N VAL A 340 -24.70 9.51 3.12
CA VAL A 340 -25.60 9.17 4.23
C VAL A 340 -25.19 9.90 5.50
N GLY A 341 -26.03 10.81 6.00
CA GLY A 341 -25.89 11.44 7.33
C GLY A 341 -24.58 12.20 7.61
N LYS A 342 -23.85 12.63 6.57
CA LYS A 342 -22.53 13.30 6.67
C LYS A 342 -22.38 14.41 5.66
N ASP A 343 -21.40 15.29 5.89
CA ASP A 343 -21.22 16.47 5.07
C ASP A 343 -20.56 16.17 3.72
N ILE A 344 -20.95 16.94 2.72
CA ILE A 344 -20.26 16.99 1.43
C ILE A 344 -20.02 18.44 1.01
N TYR A 345 -18.80 18.74 0.57
CA TYR A 345 -18.37 20.07 0.15
C TYR A 345 -17.85 20.01 -1.29
N PHE A 346 -18.31 20.95 -2.12
CA PHE A 346 -17.88 21.09 -3.50
C PHE A 346 -17.31 22.49 -3.72
N THR A 347 -16.07 22.58 -4.18
CA THR A 347 -15.42 23.82 -4.60
C THR A 347 -14.82 23.63 -5.97
N ASN A 348 -15.29 24.40 -6.96
CA ASN A 348 -14.83 24.30 -8.35
C ASN A 348 -14.93 22.87 -8.92
N VAL A 349 -16.09 22.23 -8.74
CA VAL A 349 -16.35 20.88 -9.24
C VAL A 349 -17.15 20.97 -10.54
N THR A 350 -16.70 20.26 -11.57
CA THR A 350 -17.39 20.20 -12.87
C THR A 350 -17.88 18.79 -13.16
N ALA A 351 -18.99 18.71 -13.89
CA ALA A 351 -19.57 17.44 -14.31
C ALA A 351 -20.09 17.54 -15.75
N GLU A 352 -19.59 16.68 -16.63
CA GLU A 352 -19.90 16.66 -18.05
C GLU A 352 -20.31 15.24 -18.48
N ASN A 353 -21.37 15.15 -19.29
CA ASN A 353 -21.87 13.89 -19.85
C ASN A 353 -22.15 12.80 -18.80
N ILE A 354 -22.89 13.17 -17.74
CA ILE A 354 -23.29 12.24 -16.68
C ILE A 354 -24.64 11.60 -17.00
N SER A 355 -24.69 10.27 -17.00
CA SER A 355 -25.91 9.48 -17.19
C SER A 355 -26.14 8.57 -15.99
N CYS A 356 -27.08 8.93 -15.11
CA CYS A 356 -27.51 8.04 -14.04
C CYS A 356 -28.78 7.32 -14.47
N VAL A 357 -28.77 6.00 -14.47
CA VAL A 357 -29.95 5.16 -14.73
C VAL A 357 -30.15 4.29 -13.50
N GLY A 358 -31.30 4.35 -12.85
CA GLY A 358 -31.57 3.55 -11.65
C GLY A 358 -33.05 3.25 -11.49
N ASP A 359 -33.35 2.46 -10.47
CA ASP A 359 -34.74 2.17 -10.10
C ASP A 359 -35.24 3.22 -9.11
N GLY A 360 -36.37 3.86 -9.44
CA GLY A 360 -37.04 4.82 -8.56
C GLY A 360 -36.18 6.03 -8.20
N SER A 361 -36.04 6.28 -6.89
CA SER A 361 -35.35 7.46 -6.33
C SER A 361 -33.82 7.43 -6.43
N ASN A 362 -33.23 6.33 -6.91
CA ASN A 362 -31.78 6.18 -7.01
C ASN A 362 -31.19 6.76 -8.31
N THR A 363 -32.04 7.29 -9.19
CA THR A 363 -31.64 7.89 -10.47
C THR A 363 -31.23 9.34 -10.29
N SER A 364 -30.10 9.59 -9.63
CA SER A 364 -29.59 10.94 -9.42
C SER A 364 -28.08 11.02 -9.51
N MET A 365 -27.55 12.20 -9.82
CA MET A 365 -26.12 12.44 -9.70
C MET A 365 -25.70 12.50 -8.23
N ILE A 366 -26.51 13.16 -7.39
CA ILE A 366 -26.28 13.28 -5.96
C ILE A 366 -27.53 12.80 -5.24
N LEU A 367 -27.38 11.88 -4.29
CA LEU A 367 -28.41 11.46 -3.37
C LEU A 367 -27.90 11.69 -1.95
N PHE A 368 -28.62 12.51 -1.20
CA PHE A 368 -28.36 12.75 0.22
C PHE A 368 -29.45 12.07 1.03
N ASP A 369 -29.07 11.09 1.86
CA ASP A 369 -29.99 10.36 2.73
C ASP A 369 -29.71 10.69 4.20
N SER A 370 -30.69 11.32 4.84
CA SER A 370 -30.67 11.64 6.27
C SER A 370 -31.46 10.65 7.13
N ASN A 371 -32.15 9.68 6.53
CA ASN A 371 -33.17 8.88 7.21
C ASN A 371 -32.61 7.65 7.96
N ASN A 372 -31.30 7.43 7.91
CA ASN A 372 -30.61 6.27 8.50
C ASN A 372 -29.62 6.63 9.64
N ILE A 373 -29.78 7.78 10.29
CA ILE A 373 -28.93 8.21 11.43
C ILE A 373 -29.29 7.46 12.71
#